data_AF-A0A9X2A1M5-F1
#
_entry.id   AF-A0A9X2A1M5-F1
#
_cell.length_a   1.000
_cell.length_b   1.000
_cell.length_c   1.000
_cell.angle_alpha   90.00
_cell.angle_beta   90.00
_cell.angle_gamma   90.00
#
_symmetry.space_group_name_H-M   'P 1'
#
loop_
_entity.id
_entity.type
_entity.pdbx_description
1 polymer ?
#
loop_
_entity_poly.entity_id
_entity_poly.type
_entity_poly.pdbx_seq_one_letter_code
_entity_poly.pdbx_strand_id
1 'polypeptide(L)'
;MKLFKFLYPILILVVVISCECKTNTPIEFLNKHNTSEAVYARDIKNLEKETLNYIDSIGKQKTPKSKVTNVDIFIDTVFYNNENKIVLLAITKRINPYVKLKSGDEYKDGIDYYGNCFIGSTDSSNINIIHKLNHSVNSDEPDGYSRVKKKLRKIYLCEMNNGNNRYNINDMRFWDSKVWEEAEIMNAKMKRYLEKKKTNPEDVYPR
;
A
#
# COMPACT_ATOMS: atom_id res chain seq x y z
N MET A 1 16.06 38.27 -41.92
CA MET A 1 16.97 37.19 -41.46
C MET A 1 16.34 36.45 -40.30
N LYS A 2 16.04 35.16 -40.54
CA LYS A 2 15.84 34.00 -39.63
C LYS A 2 15.41 34.30 -38.17
N LEU A 3 14.12 34.14 -37.83
CA LEU A 3 13.55 32.91 -37.22
C LEU A 3 14.42 32.29 -36.11
N PHE A 4 14.16 32.65 -34.85
CA PHE A 4 14.48 31.79 -33.72
C PHE A 4 13.20 31.13 -33.22
N LYS A 5 13.09 29.87 -33.63
CA LYS A 5 12.07 28.89 -33.25
C LYS A 5 12.36 28.38 -31.84
N PHE A 6 11.27 28.11 -31.11
CA PHE A 6 11.10 26.99 -30.17
C PHE A 6 12.18 26.79 -29.10
N LEU A 7 11.89 27.29 -27.90
CA LEU A 7 12.32 26.66 -26.65
C LEU A 7 11.08 26.09 -25.97
N TYR A 8 10.69 24.88 -26.38
CA TYR A 8 9.93 23.99 -25.51
C TYR A 8 10.92 23.49 -24.46
N PRO A 9 10.76 23.81 -23.16
CA PRO A 9 11.41 23.00 -22.15
C PRO A 9 10.66 21.67 -22.15
N ILE A 10 11.40 20.66 -22.59
CA ILE A 10 11.15 19.24 -22.49
C ILE A 10 10.27 18.95 -21.26
N LEU A 11 8.99 18.69 -21.52
CA LEU A 11 8.10 18.02 -20.58
C LEU A 11 8.66 16.60 -20.46
N ILE A 12 9.59 16.39 -19.53
CA ILE A 12 10.03 15.04 -19.16
C ILE A 12 8.80 14.40 -18.53
N LEU A 13 8.02 13.73 -19.36
CA LEU A 13 7.00 12.79 -18.99
C LEU A 13 7.76 11.67 -18.27
N VAL A 14 7.98 11.80 -16.96
CA VAL A 14 8.44 10.71 -16.12
C VAL A 14 7.25 9.75 -16.00
N VAL A 15 6.97 9.03 -17.09
CA VAL A 15 6.28 7.76 -16.99
C VAL A 15 7.29 6.89 -16.24
N VAL A 16 7.06 6.71 -14.95
CA VAL A 16 7.77 5.69 -14.17
C VAL A 16 7.29 4.33 -14.72
N ILE A 17 7.73 3.99 -15.94
CA ILE A 17 7.68 2.62 -16.44
C ILE A 17 8.70 1.90 -15.59
N SER A 18 8.20 1.38 -14.48
CA SER A 18 8.83 0.30 -13.73
C SER A 18 9.17 -0.82 -14.70
N CYS A 19 10.37 -0.75 -15.27
CA CYS A 19 10.81 -1.53 -16.44
C CYS A 19 11.06 -3.02 -16.13
N GLU A 20 10.47 -3.55 -15.06
CA GLU A 20 10.58 -4.97 -14.69
C GLU A 20 9.37 -5.81 -15.10
N CYS A 21 8.22 -5.22 -15.50
CA CYS A 21 7.09 -6.01 -15.99
C CYS A 21 6.27 -5.22 -17.02
N LYS A 22 6.10 -5.78 -18.23
CA LYS A 22 5.01 -5.36 -19.13
C LYS A 22 3.70 -5.63 -18.38
N THR A 23 3.02 -4.58 -17.91
CA THR A 23 1.68 -4.72 -17.35
C THR A 23 0.79 -5.32 -18.44
N ASN A 24 0.02 -6.36 -18.14
CA ASN A 24 -0.93 -6.95 -19.11
C ASN A 24 -2.10 -6.00 -19.45
N THR A 25 -2.07 -4.75 -18.98
CA THR A 25 -3.05 -3.70 -19.25
C THR A 25 -2.89 -3.17 -20.68
N PRO A 26 -3.94 -3.23 -21.52
CA PRO A 26 -3.94 -2.57 -22.81
C PRO A 26 -3.74 -1.06 -22.68
N ILE A 27 -3.09 -0.42 -23.66
CA ILE A 27 -2.67 0.98 -23.61
C ILE A 27 -3.86 1.93 -23.39
N GLU A 28 -5.01 1.60 -23.97
CA GLU A 28 -6.26 2.34 -23.86
C GLU A 28 -6.83 2.34 -22.43
N PHE A 29 -6.50 1.32 -21.63
CA PHE A 29 -6.95 1.19 -20.24
C PHE A 29 -5.87 1.59 -19.22
N LEU A 30 -4.70 2.05 -19.65
CA LEU A 30 -3.69 2.51 -18.70
C LEU A 30 -4.21 3.70 -17.91
N ASN A 31 -4.00 3.68 -16.60
CA ASN A 31 -4.20 4.84 -15.76
C ASN A 31 -3.18 5.93 -16.15
N LYS A 32 -3.68 7.06 -16.63
CA LYS A 32 -2.87 8.20 -17.12
C LYS A 32 -2.76 9.33 -16.10
N HIS A 33 -3.26 9.13 -14.87
CA HIS A 33 -3.14 10.14 -13.84
C HIS A 33 -1.66 10.49 -13.59
N ASN A 34 -1.37 11.77 -13.47
CA ASN A 34 -0.04 12.27 -13.18
C ASN A 34 -0.08 13.19 -11.96
N THR A 35 0.82 12.96 -11.03
CA THR A 35 0.94 13.72 -9.78
C THR A 35 2.27 14.45 -9.79
N SER A 36 2.28 15.73 -9.41
CA SER A 36 3.54 16.47 -9.34
C SER A 36 4.50 15.85 -8.33
N GLU A 37 5.80 15.90 -8.62
CA GLU A 37 6.85 15.35 -7.74
C GLU A 37 6.78 15.92 -6.31
N ALA A 38 6.51 17.22 -6.18
CA ALA A 38 6.38 17.87 -4.87
C ALA A 38 5.20 17.32 -4.05
N VAL A 39 4.05 17.10 -4.70
CA VAL A 39 2.88 16.46 -4.06
C VAL A 39 3.21 15.03 -3.67
N TYR A 40 3.80 14.27 -4.60
CA TYR A 40 4.20 12.87 -4.36
C TYR A 40 5.14 12.76 -3.15
N ALA A 41 6.22 13.55 -3.11
CA ALA A 41 7.20 13.52 -2.03
C ALA A 41 6.61 13.92 -0.66
N ARG A 42 5.69 14.89 -0.63
CA ARG A 42 4.95 15.25 0.58
C ARG A 42 4.04 14.10 1.04
N ASP A 43 3.30 13.52 0.11
CA ASP A 43 2.31 12.49 0.41
C ASP A 43 2.96 11.20 0.92
N ILE A 44 4.15 10.84 0.44
CA ILE A 44 4.92 9.67 0.93
C ILE A 44 5.08 9.70 2.45
N LYS A 45 5.53 10.82 3.03
CA LYS A 45 5.73 10.93 4.48
C LYS A 45 4.43 10.80 5.27
N ASN A 46 3.36 11.41 4.77
CA ASN A 46 2.04 11.31 5.38
C ASN A 46 1.52 9.87 5.29
N LEU A 47 1.75 9.20 4.16
CA LEU A 47 1.34 7.82 3.93
C LEU A 47 2.10 6.82 4.80
N GLU A 48 3.39 7.02 5.05
CA GLU A 48 4.15 6.19 6.00
C GLU A 48 3.51 6.23 7.39
N LYS A 49 3.21 7.44 7.88
CA LYS A 49 2.54 7.66 9.17
C LYS A 49 1.15 7.05 9.21
N GLU A 50 0.31 7.32 8.22
CA GLU A 50 -1.08 6.82 8.20
C GLU A 50 -1.15 5.31 8.00
N THR A 51 -0.19 4.72 7.26
CA THR A 51 -0.06 3.27 7.15
C THR A 51 0.31 2.64 8.49
N LEU A 52 1.22 3.25 9.26
CA LEU A 52 1.56 2.78 10.60
C LEU A 52 0.33 2.83 11.53
N ASN A 53 -0.35 3.98 11.56
CA ASN A 53 -1.57 4.17 12.36
C ASN A 53 -2.62 3.11 12.02
N TYR A 54 -2.84 2.84 10.73
CA TYR A 54 -3.76 1.83 10.26
C TYR A 54 -3.37 0.43 10.75
N ILE A 55 -2.11 0.02 10.56
CA ILE A 55 -1.62 -1.30 11.00
C ILE A 55 -1.77 -1.46 12.52
N ASP A 56 -1.39 -0.45 13.30
CA ASP A 56 -1.48 -0.48 14.76
C ASP A 56 -2.93 -0.53 15.23
N SER A 57 -3.84 0.21 14.56
CA SER A 57 -5.25 0.20 14.88
C SER A 57 -5.86 -1.19 14.75
N ILE A 58 -5.47 -1.95 13.73
CA ILE A 58 -5.89 -3.34 13.52
C ILE A 58 -5.17 -4.28 14.48
N GLY A 59 -3.87 -4.08 14.71
CA GLY A 59 -3.07 -4.89 15.63
C GLY A 59 -3.62 -4.88 17.06
N LYS A 60 -4.08 -3.72 17.54
CA LYS A 60 -4.75 -3.54 18.85
C LYS A 60 -6.06 -4.31 19.01
N GLN A 61 -6.63 -4.83 17.91
CA GLN A 61 -7.88 -5.59 17.90
C GLN A 61 -7.65 -7.10 17.92
N LYS A 62 -6.46 -7.56 17.53
CA LYS A 62 -6.16 -8.99 17.46
C LYS A 62 -5.89 -9.55 18.85
N THR A 63 -6.57 -10.65 19.16
CA THR A 63 -6.29 -11.51 20.31
C THR A 63 -5.95 -12.90 19.77
N PRO A 64 -4.78 -13.48 20.10
CA PRO A 64 -3.71 -12.91 20.95
C PRO A 64 -2.98 -11.74 20.27
N LYS A 65 -2.39 -10.86 21.09
CA LYS A 65 -1.55 -9.76 20.58
C LYS A 65 -0.32 -10.35 19.87
N SER A 66 -0.02 -9.81 18.70
CA SER A 66 1.20 -10.16 17.97
C SER A 66 2.43 -9.76 18.78
N LYS A 67 3.44 -10.64 18.84
CA LYS A 67 4.78 -10.30 19.34
C LYS A 67 5.67 -9.63 18.28
N VAL A 68 5.21 -9.60 17.03
CA VAL A 68 5.91 -8.92 15.92
C VAL A 68 5.82 -7.40 16.11
N THR A 69 6.96 -6.72 16.04
CA THR A 69 7.06 -5.27 16.17
C THR A 69 7.39 -4.65 14.82
N ASN A 70 6.60 -3.67 14.38
CA ASN A 70 6.91 -2.90 13.17
C ASN A 70 8.00 -1.87 13.50
N VAL A 71 9.07 -1.84 12.72
CA VAL A 71 10.21 -0.91 12.91
C VAL A 71 10.06 0.28 11.98
N ASP A 72 9.95 0.01 10.68
CA ASP A 72 9.89 1.01 9.63
C ASP A 72 8.83 0.65 8.59
N ILE A 73 8.30 1.66 7.92
CA ILE A 73 7.44 1.51 6.74
C ILE A 73 8.07 2.26 5.59
N PHE A 74 8.17 1.59 4.45
CA PHE A 74 8.66 2.15 3.20
C PHE A 74 7.52 2.13 2.19
N ILE A 75 7.23 3.28 1.57
CA ILE A 75 6.28 3.34 0.46
C ILE A 75 7.06 3.09 -0.83
N ASP A 76 6.76 1.97 -1.49
CA ASP A 76 7.40 1.59 -2.76
C ASP A 76 6.85 2.43 -3.92
N THR A 77 5.53 2.55 -4.03
CA THR A 77 4.86 3.35 -5.07
C THR A 77 3.47 3.74 -4.63
N VAL A 78 3.06 4.97 -4.96
CA VAL A 78 1.69 5.47 -4.82
C VAL A 78 1.09 5.65 -6.20
N PHE A 79 -0.13 5.16 -6.37
CA PHE A 79 -0.96 5.33 -7.54
C PHE A 79 -2.14 6.22 -7.14
N TYR A 80 -2.56 7.05 -8.08
CA TYR A 80 -3.61 8.04 -7.88
C TYR A 80 -4.63 7.92 -9.01
N ASN A 81 -5.86 8.36 -8.77
CA ASN A 81 -6.81 8.65 -9.83
C ASN A 81 -7.35 10.08 -9.72
N ASN A 82 -8.25 10.45 -10.63
CA ASN A 82 -8.86 11.78 -10.67
C ASN A 82 -9.99 11.99 -9.64
N GLU A 83 -10.35 10.97 -8.88
CA GLU A 83 -11.46 10.98 -7.91
C GLU A 83 -10.95 10.88 -6.48
N ASN A 84 -9.76 11.43 -6.20
CA ASN A 84 -9.19 11.44 -4.86
C ASN A 84 -8.93 10.03 -4.26
N LYS A 85 -8.92 8.98 -5.08
CA LYS A 85 -8.58 7.62 -4.65
C LYS A 85 -7.08 7.41 -4.79
N ILE A 86 -6.50 6.69 -3.83
CA ILE A 86 -5.10 6.28 -3.87
C ILE A 86 -4.93 4.80 -3.58
N VAL A 87 -3.93 4.21 -4.23
CA VAL A 87 -3.43 2.88 -3.90
C VAL A 87 -1.94 2.97 -3.65
N LEU A 88 -1.45 2.34 -2.59
CA LEU A 88 -0.02 2.32 -2.29
C LEU A 88 0.48 0.92 -2.02
N LEU A 89 1.68 0.67 -2.51
CA LEU A 89 2.48 -0.51 -2.17
C LEU A 89 3.41 -0.12 -1.03
N ALA A 90 3.24 -0.76 0.12
CA ALA A 90 4.04 -0.47 1.30
C ALA A 90 4.75 -1.73 1.81
N ILE A 91 5.98 -1.55 2.27
CA ILE A 91 6.85 -2.59 2.80
C ILE A 91 7.16 -2.23 4.25
N THR A 92 6.72 -3.06 5.18
CA THR A 92 7.03 -2.90 6.59
C THR A 92 8.26 -3.75 6.93
N LYS A 93 9.28 -3.15 7.54
CA LYS A 93 10.35 -3.88 8.21
C LYS A 93 9.91 -4.20 9.62
N ARG A 94 10.08 -5.44 10.05
CA ARG A 94 9.59 -5.90 11.36
C ARG A 94 10.67 -6.66 12.10
N ILE A 95 10.62 -6.56 13.42
CA ILE A 95 11.26 -7.50 14.34
C ILE A 95 10.25 -8.61 14.59
N ASN A 96 10.62 -9.84 14.26
CA ASN A 96 9.76 -11.00 14.29
C ASN A 96 10.40 -12.13 15.13
N PRO A 97 9.83 -12.49 16.29
CA PRO A 97 10.39 -13.54 17.16
C PRO A 97 10.29 -14.94 16.55
N TYR A 98 9.51 -15.12 15.48
CA TYR A 98 9.39 -16.39 14.76
C TYR A 98 10.46 -16.56 13.67
N VAL A 99 11.26 -15.53 13.42
CA VAL A 99 12.39 -15.55 12.50
C VAL A 99 13.65 -15.67 13.35
N LYS A 100 14.44 -16.72 13.15
CA LYS A 100 15.72 -16.91 13.85
C LYS A 100 16.84 -16.24 13.06
N LEU A 101 17.78 -15.61 13.76
CA LEU A 101 19.05 -15.22 13.14
C LEU A 101 19.79 -16.48 12.66
N LYS A 102 20.40 -16.43 11.47
CA LYS A 102 21.15 -17.57 10.88
C LYS A 102 22.46 -17.88 11.62
N SER A 103 22.84 -17.10 12.64
CA SER A 103 23.98 -17.34 13.53
C SER A 103 23.48 -17.75 14.91
N GLY A 104 24.13 -18.75 15.54
CA GLY A 104 23.69 -19.47 16.76
C GLY A 104 23.53 -18.68 18.06
N ASP A 105 23.07 -17.44 18.00
CA ASP A 105 22.55 -16.68 19.13
C ASP A 105 21.12 -17.16 19.39
N GLU A 106 20.95 -18.04 20.37
CA GLU A 106 19.69 -18.74 20.65
C GLU A 106 18.50 -17.83 21.04
N TYR A 107 18.68 -16.50 21.16
CA TYR A 107 17.68 -15.62 21.78
C TYR A 107 17.61 -14.18 21.22
N LYS A 108 17.70 -13.97 19.91
CA LYS A 108 17.37 -12.67 19.30
C LYS A 108 16.32 -12.79 18.21
N ASP A 109 15.30 -11.96 18.31
CA ASP A 109 14.25 -11.83 17.30
C ASP A 109 14.88 -11.41 15.95
N GLY A 110 14.50 -12.11 14.88
CA GLY A 110 14.99 -11.83 13.53
C GLY A 110 14.28 -10.65 12.88
N ILE A 111 14.81 -10.23 11.73
CA ILE A 111 14.21 -9.18 10.89
C ILE A 111 13.52 -9.84 9.72
N ASP A 112 12.29 -9.44 9.43
CA ASP A 112 11.64 -9.72 8.15
C ASP A 112 11.07 -8.46 7.51
N TYR A 113 10.75 -8.58 6.22
CA TYR A 113 10.04 -7.57 5.45
C TYR A 113 8.67 -8.09 5.07
N TYR A 114 7.66 -7.23 5.15
CA TYR A 114 6.26 -7.55 4.92
C TYR A 114 5.59 -6.52 4.01
N GLY A 115 5.32 -6.93 2.77
CA GLY A 115 4.68 -6.11 1.76
C GLY A 115 3.16 -6.26 1.79
N ASN A 116 2.46 -5.13 1.76
CA ASN A 116 1.02 -5.05 1.62
C ASN A 116 0.65 -3.96 0.61
N CYS A 117 -0.55 -4.09 0.04
CA CYS A 117 -1.17 -3.05 -0.76
C CYS A 117 -2.33 -2.44 0.02
N PHE A 118 -2.36 -1.12 0.09
CA PHE A 118 -3.40 -0.36 0.78
C PHE A 118 -4.13 0.53 -0.20
N ILE A 119 -5.42 0.72 0.06
CA ILE A 119 -6.25 1.69 -0.64
C ILE A 119 -6.72 2.75 0.34
N GLY A 120 -6.83 3.96 -0.16
CA GLY A 120 -7.12 5.13 0.62
C GLY A 120 -7.74 6.23 -0.22
N SER A 121 -7.95 7.37 0.43
CA SER A 121 -8.43 8.58 -0.22
C SER A 121 -7.62 9.79 0.20
N THR A 122 -7.65 10.82 -0.62
CA THR A 122 -7.02 12.12 -0.38
C THR A 122 -8.10 13.21 -0.41
N ASP A 123 -8.32 13.96 0.65
CA ASP A 123 -9.21 15.11 0.62
C ASP A 123 -8.46 16.36 1.07
N SER A 124 -8.30 17.32 0.15
CA SER A 124 -7.97 18.71 0.46
C SER A 124 -6.89 18.91 1.54
N SER A 125 -5.85 18.05 1.54
CA SER A 125 -4.66 17.97 2.43
C SER A 125 -4.59 16.77 3.39
N ASN A 126 -5.67 16.02 3.57
CA ASN A 126 -5.70 14.83 4.43
C ASN A 126 -5.63 13.55 3.58
N ILE A 127 -4.79 12.61 4.01
CA ILE A 127 -4.72 11.28 3.41
C ILE A 127 -5.22 10.28 4.45
N ASN A 128 -6.08 9.35 4.05
CA ASN A 128 -6.58 8.32 4.93
C ASN A 128 -6.46 6.94 4.29
N ILE A 129 -5.92 5.98 5.04
CA ILE A 129 -5.94 4.57 4.67
C ILE A 129 -7.32 4.00 5.04
N ILE A 130 -8.01 3.44 4.04
CA ILE A 130 -9.37 2.92 4.19
C ILE A 130 -9.30 1.41 4.39
N HIS A 131 -8.50 0.73 3.58
CA HIS A 131 -8.48 -0.72 3.56
C HIS A 131 -7.13 -1.28 3.09
N LYS A 132 -6.82 -2.50 3.53
CA LYS A 132 -5.68 -3.29 3.06
C LYS A 132 -6.18 -4.39 2.16
N LEU A 133 -5.66 -4.49 0.94
CA LEU A 133 -6.00 -5.56 0.01
C LEU A 133 -5.50 -6.92 0.50
N ASN A 134 -6.10 -7.99 -0.01
CA ASN A 134 -5.98 -9.33 0.56
C ASN A 134 -4.58 -9.97 0.42
N HIS A 135 -3.80 -9.62 -0.60
CA HIS A 135 -2.50 -10.24 -0.83
C HIS A 135 -1.40 -9.52 -0.06
N SER A 136 -0.61 -10.32 0.65
CA SER A 136 0.58 -9.87 1.34
C SER A 136 1.74 -10.78 1.00
N VAL A 137 2.94 -10.25 1.06
CA VAL A 137 4.18 -10.98 0.76
C VAL A 137 5.16 -10.76 1.90
N ASN A 138 5.92 -11.78 2.27
CA ASN A 138 6.95 -11.65 3.29
C ASN A 138 8.27 -12.26 2.84
N SER A 139 9.37 -11.82 3.45
CA SER A 139 10.69 -12.44 3.32
C SER A 139 11.58 -12.05 4.50
N ASP A 140 12.22 -13.05 5.08
CA ASP A 140 13.24 -12.98 6.14
C ASP A 140 14.66 -13.25 5.60
N GLU A 141 14.81 -13.32 4.28
CA GLU A 141 16.11 -13.49 3.62
C GLU A 141 16.94 -12.19 3.68
N PRO A 142 18.28 -12.26 3.51
CA PRO A 142 19.14 -11.07 3.55
C PRO A 142 18.74 -9.96 2.56
N ASP A 143 18.21 -10.33 1.39
CA ASP A 143 17.68 -9.44 0.35
C ASP A 143 16.15 -9.27 0.44
N GLY A 144 15.55 -9.52 1.61
CA GLY A 144 14.11 -9.62 1.83
C GLY A 144 13.31 -8.40 1.35
N TYR A 145 13.85 -7.18 1.54
CA TYR A 145 13.22 -5.95 1.02
C TYR A 145 13.01 -6.00 -0.50
N SER A 146 14.07 -6.36 -1.25
CA SER A 146 14.03 -6.42 -2.71
C SER A 146 13.09 -7.53 -3.20
N ARG A 147 13.13 -8.70 -2.55
CA ARG A 147 12.21 -9.81 -2.86
C ARG A 147 10.76 -9.43 -2.65
N VAL A 148 10.46 -8.79 -1.52
CA VAL A 148 9.12 -8.33 -1.17
C VAL A 148 8.65 -7.29 -2.18
N LYS A 149 9.46 -6.28 -2.48
CA LYS A 149 9.18 -5.26 -3.50
C LYS A 149 8.82 -5.90 -4.85
N LYS A 150 9.67 -6.81 -5.34
CA LYS A 150 9.46 -7.50 -6.62
C LYS A 150 8.17 -8.31 -6.64
N LYS A 151 7.92 -9.13 -5.61
CA LYS A 151 6.70 -9.95 -5.50
C LYS A 151 5.44 -9.08 -5.40
N LEU A 152 5.49 -8.01 -4.63
CA LEU A 152 4.36 -7.10 -4.44
C LEU A 152 3.97 -6.42 -5.75
N ARG A 153 4.96 -5.89 -6.49
CA ARG A 153 4.76 -5.31 -7.83
C ARG A 153 4.22 -6.33 -8.81
N LYS A 154 4.74 -7.57 -8.80
CA LYS A 154 4.25 -8.66 -9.67
C LYS A 154 2.77 -8.94 -9.45
N ILE A 155 2.35 -9.13 -8.19
CA ILE A 155 0.96 -9.43 -7.84
C ILE A 155 0.03 -8.29 -8.32
N TYR A 156 0.34 -7.06 -7.92
CA TYR A 156 -0.59 -5.95 -8.03
C TYR A 156 -0.54 -5.17 -9.35
N LEU A 157 0.55 -5.32 -10.12
CA LEU A 157 0.72 -4.63 -11.41
C LEU A 157 0.64 -5.58 -12.62
N CYS A 158 0.74 -6.90 -12.41
CA CYS A 158 0.85 -7.85 -13.52
C CYS A 158 -0.19 -8.97 -13.47
N GLU A 159 -0.39 -9.58 -12.29
CA GLU A 159 -1.12 -10.84 -12.18
C GLU A 159 -2.63 -10.67 -11.95
N MET A 160 -3.13 -9.54 -11.41
CA MET A 160 -4.44 -9.48 -10.74
C MET A 160 -5.60 -10.13 -11.53
N ASN A 161 -5.92 -11.36 -11.11
CA ASN A 161 -7.12 -12.13 -11.40
C ASN A 161 -7.52 -12.82 -10.08
N ASN A 162 -7.85 -12.01 -9.06
CA ASN A 162 -8.13 -12.48 -7.70
C ASN A 162 -9.63 -12.33 -7.41
N GLY A 163 -10.39 -13.39 -7.65
CA GLY A 163 -11.84 -13.42 -7.42
C GLY A 163 -12.57 -12.32 -8.20
N ASN A 164 -13.18 -11.37 -7.49
CA ASN A 164 -13.94 -10.25 -8.06
C ASN A 164 -13.07 -9.21 -8.80
N ASN A 165 -11.75 -9.22 -8.61
CA ASN A 165 -10.86 -8.19 -9.16
C ASN A 165 -10.08 -8.70 -10.37
N ARG A 166 -10.62 -8.38 -11.54
CA ARG A 166 -10.09 -8.73 -12.87
C ARG A 166 -8.97 -7.80 -13.36
N TYR A 167 -8.81 -6.64 -12.73
CA TYR A 167 -7.97 -5.55 -13.22
C TYR A 167 -6.84 -5.27 -12.22
N ASN A 168 -5.64 -5.02 -12.72
CA ASN A 168 -4.50 -4.57 -11.91
C ASN A 168 -4.56 -3.06 -11.64
N ILE A 169 -3.76 -2.55 -10.70
CA ILE A 169 -3.83 -1.13 -10.27
C ILE A 169 -3.57 -0.15 -11.42
N ASN A 170 -2.77 -0.54 -12.41
CA ASN A 170 -2.43 0.30 -13.54
C ASN A 170 -3.55 0.36 -14.60
N ASP A 171 -4.61 -0.44 -14.45
CA ASP A 171 -5.81 -0.42 -15.30
C ASP A 171 -6.83 0.56 -14.74
N MET A 172 -7.33 1.49 -15.55
CA MET A 172 -8.31 2.49 -15.13
C MET A 172 -9.60 1.86 -14.59
N ARG A 173 -9.99 0.67 -15.06
CA ARG A 173 -11.19 -0.05 -14.61
C ARG A 173 -11.05 -0.63 -13.21
N PHE A 174 -9.82 -0.78 -12.70
CA PHE A 174 -9.60 -1.13 -11.30
C PHE A 174 -10.18 -0.05 -10.36
N TRP A 175 -10.12 1.21 -10.76
CA TRP A 175 -10.54 2.36 -9.94
C TRP A 175 -12.05 2.48 -9.77
N ASP A 176 -12.81 1.80 -10.63
CA ASP A 176 -14.27 1.70 -10.59
C ASP A 176 -14.75 0.29 -10.20
N SER A 177 -13.82 -0.58 -9.80
CA SER A 177 -14.16 -1.96 -9.45
C SER A 177 -14.76 -2.06 -8.04
N LYS A 178 -15.44 -3.18 -7.78
CA LYS A 178 -16.12 -3.47 -6.51
C LYS A 178 -15.22 -3.43 -5.27
N VAL A 179 -13.89 -3.52 -5.46
CA VAL A 179 -12.93 -3.42 -4.36
C VAL A 179 -13.10 -2.13 -3.56
N TRP A 180 -13.50 -1.03 -4.20
CA TRP A 180 -13.70 0.25 -3.54
C TRP A 180 -14.97 0.26 -2.68
N GLU A 181 -16.05 -0.32 -3.18
CA GLU A 181 -17.29 -0.48 -2.41
C GLU A 181 -17.07 -1.41 -1.19
N GLU A 182 -16.42 -2.55 -1.40
CA GLU A 182 -16.08 -3.49 -0.33
C GLU A 182 -15.20 -2.83 0.74
N ALA A 183 -14.23 -2.00 0.32
CA ALA A 183 -13.35 -1.27 1.22
C ALA A 183 -14.09 -0.25 2.08
N GLU A 184 -15.03 0.51 1.50
CA GLU A 184 -15.85 1.46 2.25
C GLU A 184 -16.74 0.74 3.27
N ILE A 185 -17.36 -0.38 2.89
CA ILE A 185 -18.15 -1.21 3.81
C ILE A 185 -17.28 -1.70 4.97
N MET A 186 -16.08 -2.19 4.69
CA MET A 186 -15.16 -2.68 5.73
C MET A 186 -14.66 -1.56 6.63
N ASN A 187 -14.36 -0.39 6.08
CA ASN A 187 -13.97 0.80 6.83
C ASN A 187 -15.10 1.28 7.75
N ALA A 188 -16.34 1.33 7.26
CA ALA A 188 -17.52 1.68 8.07
C ALA A 188 -17.76 0.68 9.21
N LYS A 189 -17.64 -0.63 8.93
CA LYS A 189 -17.71 -1.68 9.96
C LYS A 189 -16.62 -1.50 11.02
N MET A 190 -15.40 -1.20 10.59
CA MET A 190 -14.26 -0.97 11.47
C MET A 190 -14.49 0.23 12.39
N LYS A 191 -14.93 1.37 11.85
CA LYS A 191 -15.25 2.56 12.63
C LYS A 191 -16.32 2.28 13.70
N ARG A 192 -17.42 1.62 13.31
CA ARG A 192 -18.48 1.21 14.24
C ARG A 192 -17.98 0.30 15.36
N TYR A 193 -17.09 -0.65 15.03
CA TYR A 193 -16.48 -1.53 16.02
C TYR A 193 -15.62 -0.74 17.02
N LEU A 194 -14.79 0.19 16.54
CA LEU A 194 -13.92 1.02 17.38
C LEU A 194 -14.72 1.95 18.29
N GLU A 195 -15.80 2.54 17.79
CA GLU A 195 -16.72 3.35 18.59
C GLU A 195 -17.38 2.52 19.69
N LYS A 196 -17.96 1.35 19.35
CA LYS A 196 -18.56 0.45 20.33
C LYS A 196 -17.56 -0.01 21.38
N LYS A 197 -16.34 -0.38 21.00
CA LYS A 197 -15.29 -0.77 21.94
C LYS A 197 -14.93 0.36 22.91
N LYS A 198 -15.01 1.62 22.47
CA LYS A 198 -14.73 2.80 23.30
C LYS A 198 -15.87 3.10 24.26
N THR A 199 -17.13 2.93 23.83
CA THR A 199 -18.31 3.29 24.63
C THR A 199 -18.80 2.15 25.52
N ASN A 200 -18.79 0.91 25.01
CA ASN A 200 -19.31 -0.30 25.64
C ASN A 200 -18.31 -1.47 25.48
N PRO A 201 -17.17 -1.47 26.19
CA PRO A 201 -16.13 -2.49 26.01
C PRO A 201 -16.60 -3.93 26.28
N GLU A 202 -17.55 -4.11 27.20
CA GLU A 202 -18.19 -5.39 27.55
C GLU A 202 -18.98 -6.04 26.41
N ASP A 203 -19.50 -5.26 25.46
CA ASP A 203 -20.23 -5.77 24.29
C ASP A 203 -19.30 -6.38 23.22
N VAL A 204 -17.99 -6.10 23.33
CA VAL A 204 -16.96 -6.47 22.34
C VAL A 204 -16.09 -7.62 22.82
N TYR A 205 -15.87 -7.73 24.13
CA TYR A 205 -15.10 -8.81 24.75
C TYR A 205 -16.05 -9.71 25.55
N PRO A 206 -16.52 -10.85 24.99
CA PRO A 206 -17.23 -11.83 25.79
C PRO A 206 -16.30 -12.31 26.93
N ARG A 207 -16.86 -12.43 28.14
CA ARG A 207 -16.17 -12.94 29.32
C ARG A 207 -15.74 -14.40 29.13
#